data_AF-A0AAD4HXF6-F1
#
_entry.id   AF-A0AAD4HXF6-F1
#
_cell.length_a   1.000
_cell.length_b   1.000
_cell.length_c   1.000
_cell.angle_alpha   90.00
_cell.angle_beta   90.00
_cell.angle_gamma   90.00
#
_symmetry.space_group_name_H-M   'P 1'
#
loop_
_entity.id
_entity.type
_entity.pdbx_description
1 polymer ?
#
loop_
_entity_poly.entity_id
_entity_poly.type
_entity_poly.pdbx_seq_one_letter_code
_entity_poly.pdbx_strand_id
1 'polypeptide(L)'
;MIESAGNSLDIAQNLCAPVFQGQSFLVSADIDEAAEDYAENVHHLRSSNRPSGHSDVVQSRREIIQNAGALLYAIPQVVKCSRPWSEDLILNTHRMLHAGLDDQVEPGVCRTHEVAVKYEKPGQNRKKAHLCMRASAVLEYMKDMVEHLDQDTADTDDIRDPYALAARYHHQFVNIHPFGDGNGRISQIILNALPLKHASPPCVSVFDLTEEDRDTYSAIATRPSQVFYAEDTEVLFDEHTGHLELTEFIRDISVAVDGR
;
A
#
# COMPACT_ATOMS: atom_id res chain seq x y z
N MET A 1 -6.61 -7.05 -3.43
CA MET A 1 -5.27 -6.41 -3.31
C MET A 1 -5.09 -5.48 -4.51
N ILE A 2 -4.85 -4.18 -4.30
CA ILE A 2 -4.82 -3.20 -5.40
C ILE A 2 -3.60 -3.38 -6.32
N GLU A 3 -2.60 -4.15 -5.92
CA GLU A 3 -1.51 -4.64 -6.76
C GLU A 3 -1.29 -6.11 -6.41
N SER A 4 -1.06 -6.97 -7.40
CA SER A 4 -0.98 -8.43 -7.23
C SER A 4 0.38 -8.88 -6.68
N ALA A 5 0.90 -8.21 -5.64
CA ALA A 5 2.18 -8.53 -5.01
C ALA A 5 1.99 -9.47 -3.80
N GLY A 6 3.04 -10.20 -3.40
CA GLY A 6 3.00 -11.06 -2.20
C GLY A 6 2.88 -12.56 -2.47
N ASN A 7 2.78 -13.34 -1.39
CA ASN A 7 2.78 -14.82 -1.40
C ASN A 7 1.92 -15.38 -0.26
N SER A 8 2.01 -16.69 0.03
CA SER A 8 1.39 -17.28 1.22
C SER A 8 1.85 -16.58 2.51
N LEU A 9 1.02 -16.66 3.55
CA LEU A 9 1.32 -16.05 4.85
C LEU A 9 2.63 -16.60 5.43
N ASP A 10 2.84 -17.91 5.34
CA ASP A 10 4.03 -18.58 5.88
C ASP A 10 5.31 -18.11 5.16
N ILE A 11 5.28 -18.05 3.82
CA ILE A 11 6.41 -17.51 3.03
C ILE A 11 6.65 -16.05 3.38
N ALA A 12 5.59 -15.24 3.45
CA ALA A 12 5.72 -13.82 3.78
C ALA A 12 6.33 -13.61 5.18
N GLN A 13 5.88 -14.37 6.18
CA GLN A 13 6.41 -14.30 7.54
C GLN A 13 7.90 -14.69 7.59
N ASN A 14 8.27 -15.78 6.91
CA ASN A 14 9.66 -16.27 6.88
C ASN A 14 10.62 -15.27 6.22
N LEU A 15 10.16 -14.55 5.20
CA LEU A 15 10.96 -13.51 4.53
C LEU A 15 11.01 -12.20 5.32
N CYS A 16 9.89 -11.80 5.93
CA CYS A 16 9.79 -10.53 6.65
C CYS A 16 10.47 -10.57 8.03
N ALA A 17 10.40 -11.69 8.76
CA ALA A 17 10.85 -11.76 10.15
C ALA A 17 12.34 -11.37 10.32
N PRO A 18 13.30 -11.87 9.53
CA PRO A 18 14.69 -11.45 9.67
C PRO A 18 14.91 -10.00 9.25
N VAL A 19 14.15 -9.49 8.28
CA VAL A 19 14.22 -8.06 7.87
C VAL A 19 13.87 -7.16 9.05
N PHE A 20 12.75 -7.43 9.72
CA PHE A 20 12.32 -6.64 10.89
C PHE A 20 13.23 -6.80 12.11
N GLN A 21 13.99 -7.90 12.20
CA GLN A 21 15.01 -8.12 13.23
C GLN A 21 16.36 -7.45 12.91
N GLY A 22 16.47 -6.71 11.79
CA GLY A 22 17.73 -6.12 11.35
C GLY A 22 18.73 -7.13 10.79
N GLN A 23 18.26 -8.32 10.44
CA GLN A 23 19.03 -9.42 9.87
C GLN A 23 18.72 -9.62 8.38
N SER A 24 18.47 -8.53 7.65
CA SER A 24 18.13 -8.58 6.22
C SER A 24 19.20 -9.29 5.37
N PHE A 25 20.46 -9.33 5.83
CA PHE A 25 21.55 -10.07 5.18
C PHE A 25 21.36 -11.60 5.18
N LEU A 26 20.45 -12.14 6.02
CA LEU A 26 20.11 -13.55 6.05
C LEU A 26 19.02 -13.94 5.03
N VAL A 27 18.40 -12.96 4.37
CA VAL A 27 17.28 -13.20 3.46
C VAL A 27 17.70 -12.89 2.03
N SER A 28 17.44 -13.86 1.15
CA SER A 28 17.63 -13.69 -0.29
C SER A 28 16.30 -13.82 -1.02
N ALA A 29 16.12 -12.96 -2.02
CA ALA A 29 15.06 -13.12 -3.00
C ALA A 29 15.32 -14.35 -3.88
N ASP A 30 16.58 -14.62 -4.19
CA ASP A 30 16.99 -15.81 -4.94
C ASP A 30 16.76 -17.07 -4.10
N ILE A 31 16.22 -18.09 -4.73
CA ILE A 31 15.87 -19.38 -4.13
C ILE A 31 16.22 -20.49 -5.11
N ASP A 32 16.74 -21.61 -4.63
CA ASP A 32 16.99 -22.79 -5.47
C ASP A 32 15.66 -23.51 -5.78
N GLU A 33 15.48 -24.02 -6.99
CA GLU A 33 14.29 -24.83 -7.33
C GLU A 33 14.17 -26.10 -6.49
N ALA A 34 15.28 -26.57 -5.90
CA ALA A 34 15.33 -27.70 -4.98
C ALA A 34 15.00 -27.32 -3.51
N ALA A 35 14.81 -26.04 -3.19
CA ALA A 35 14.46 -25.60 -1.85
C ALA A 35 13.06 -26.10 -1.43
N GLU A 36 12.90 -26.39 -0.14
CA GLU A 36 11.68 -26.99 0.42
C GLU A 36 10.44 -26.08 0.21
N ASP A 37 10.62 -24.76 0.33
CA ASP A 37 9.56 -23.75 0.18
C ASP A 37 9.31 -23.34 -1.28
N TYR A 38 10.14 -23.76 -2.25
CA TYR A 38 10.00 -23.34 -3.65
C TYR A 38 8.67 -23.80 -4.27
N ALA A 39 8.25 -25.04 -4.00
CA ALA A 39 7.02 -25.59 -4.54
C ALA A 39 5.77 -24.83 -4.05
N GLU A 40 5.79 -24.36 -2.81
CA GLU A 40 4.72 -23.55 -2.23
C GLU A 40 4.63 -22.18 -2.91
N ASN A 41 5.77 -21.53 -3.16
CA ASN A 41 5.83 -20.27 -3.91
C ASN A 41 5.17 -20.42 -5.29
N VAL A 42 5.54 -21.47 -6.03
CA VAL A 42 4.97 -21.74 -7.36
C VAL A 42 3.47 -22.03 -7.28
N HIS A 43 3.04 -22.83 -6.31
CA HIS A 43 1.63 -23.16 -6.12
C HIS A 43 0.79 -21.91 -5.85
N HIS A 44 1.24 -21.03 -4.96
CA HIS A 44 0.53 -19.79 -4.62
C HIS A 44 0.41 -18.84 -5.81
N LEU A 45 1.47 -18.69 -6.62
CA LEU A 45 1.42 -17.87 -7.82
C LEU A 45 0.40 -18.43 -8.82
N ARG A 46 0.37 -19.75 -9.03
CA ARG A 46 -0.61 -20.40 -9.90
C ARG A 46 -2.04 -20.24 -9.41
N SER A 47 -2.30 -20.44 -8.12
CA SER A 47 -3.65 -20.29 -7.55
C SER A 47 -4.15 -18.85 -7.65
N SER A 48 -3.22 -17.89 -7.65
CA SER A 48 -3.49 -16.45 -7.83
C SER A 48 -3.57 -16.01 -9.29
N ASN A 49 -3.57 -16.94 -10.26
CA ASN A 49 -3.52 -16.66 -11.70
C ASN A 49 -2.35 -15.75 -12.12
N ARG A 50 -1.20 -15.86 -11.44
CA ARG A 50 0.04 -15.14 -11.77
C ARG A 50 0.99 -16.06 -12.53
N PRO A 51 1.89 -15.49 -13.35
CA PRO A 51 3.07 -16.21 -13.84
C PRO A 51 3.81 -16.89 -12.69
N SER A 52 4.24 -18.13 -12.89
CA SER A 52 4.81 -19.00 -11.84
C SER A 52 6.15 -19.61 -12.26
N GLY A 53 6.86 -18.96 -13.17
CA GLY A 53 8.22 -19.34 -13.54
C GLY A 53 9.20 -18.99 -12.42
N HIS A 54 10.43 -19.49 -12.53
CA HIS A 54 11.46 -19.24 -11.54
C HIS A 54 11.72 -17.74 -11.29
N SER A 55 11.79 -16.96 -12.37
CA SER A 55 11.94 -15.50 -12.29
C SER A 55 10.76 -14.82 -11.55
N ASP A 56 9.54 -15.33 -11.73
CA ASP A 56 8.34 -14.78 -11.08
C ASP A 56 8.33 -15.10 -9.58
N VAL A 57 8.83 -16.28 -9.19
CA VAL A 57 9.04 -16.64 -7.78
C VAL A 57 10.07 -15.70 -7.13
N VAL A 58 11.22 -15.51 -7.79
CA VAL A 58 12.27 -14.60 -7.30
C VAL A 58 11.74 -13.16 -7.19
N GLN A 59 10.98 -12.70 -8.18
CA GLN A 59 10.35 -11.38 -8.15
C GLN A 59 9.34 -11.23 -7.01
N SER A 60 8.46 -12.21 -6.81
CA SER A 60 7.50 -12.22 -5.69
C SER A 60 8.19 -12.17 -4.33
N ARG A 61 9.26 -12.95 -4.15
CA ARG A 61 10.08 -12.92 -2.92
C ARG A 61 10.76 -11.56 -2.73
N ARG A 62 11.29 -10.97 -3.81
CA ARG A 62 11.91 -9.64 -3.80
C ARG A 62 10.93 -8.57 -3.38
N GLU A 63 9.72 -8.57 -3.93
CA GLU A 63 8.64 -7.65 -3.56
C GLU A 63 8.32 -7.70 -2.06
N ILE A 64 8.25 -8.90 -1.47
CA ILE A 64 8.00 -9.07 -0.03
C ILE A 64 9.13 -8.47 0.81
N ILE A 65 10.38 -8.80 0.47
CA ILE A 65 11.56 -8.32 1.20
C ILE A 65 11.66 -6.79 1.11
N GLN A 66 11.47 -6.23 -0.09
CA GLN A 66 11.49 -4.79 -0.33
C GLN A 66 10.35 -4.08 0.40
N ASN A 67 9.16 -4.67 0.43
CA ASN A 67 8.02 -4.15 1.19
C ASN A 67 8.31 -4.08 2.70
N ALA A 68 8.86 -5.15 3.28
CA ALA A 68 9.29 -5.15 4.67
C ALA A 68 10.38 -4.09 4.95
N GLY A 69 11.36 -3.97 4.05
CA GLY A 69 12.42 -2.96 4.15
C GLY A 69 11.90 -1.53 4.07
N ALA A 70 10.95 -1.25 3.18
CA ALA A 70 10.32 0.06 3.03
C ALA A 70 9.47 0.43 4.26
N LEU A 71 8.72 -0.51 4.83
CA LEU A 71 8.00 -0.32 6.10
C LEU A 71 8.97 0.04 7.23
N LEU A 72 10.08 -0.70 7.35
CA LEU A 72 11.11 -0.47 8.37
C LEU A 72 11.84 0.87 8.19
N TYR A 73 11.91 1.38 6.96
CA TYR A 73 12.47 2.70 6.66
C TYR A 73 11.48 3.84 6.97
N ALA A 74 10.23 3.73 6.51
CA ALA A 74 9.27 4.84 6.53
C ALA A 74 8.64 5.05 7.93
N ILE A 75 8.17 3.97 8.57
CA ILE A 75 7.43 4.06 9.84
C ILE A 75 8.25 4.73 10.95
N PRO A 76 9.52 4.33 11.22
CA PRO A 76 10.29 4.96 12.29
C PRO A 76 10.57 6.45 12.06
N GLN A 77 10.67 6.90 10.81
CA GLN A 77 10.90 8.31 10.52
C GLN A 77 9.71 9.18 10.96
N VAL A 78 8.50 8.70 10.72
CA VAL A 78 7.26 9.41 11.07
C VAL A 78 6.94 9.25 12.57
N VAL A 79 7.07 8.03 13.09
CA VAL A 79 6.61 7.69 14.46
C VAL A 79 7.65 8.04 15.53
N LYS A 80 8.93 7.72 15.31
CA LYS A 80 10.00 7.88 16.33
C LYS A 80 10.79 9.16 16.18
N CYS A 81 11.09 9.56 14.95
CA CYS A 81 11.91 10.73 14.68
C CYS A 81 11.12 12.02 14.59
N SER A 82 9.78 11.95 14.68
CA SER A 82 8.85 13.07 14.48
C SER A 82 9.19 13.89 13.24
N ARG A 83 9.66 13.21 12.17
CA ARG A 83 9.95 13.91 10.92
C ARG A 83 8.64 14.30 10.26
N PRO A 84 8.59 15.49 9.63
CA PRO A 84 7.44 15.89 8.86
C PRO A 84 7.23 14.93 7.69
N TRP A 85 5.98 14.78 7.28
CA TRP A 85 5.69 14.12 6.01
C TRP A 85 6.26 14.98 4.88
N SER A 86 6.87 14.33 3.90
CA SER A 86 7.51 15.01 2.77
C SER A 86 7.42 14.16 1.52
N GLU A 87 7.45 14.81 0.35
CA GLU A 87 7.52 14.12 -0.93
C GLU A 87 8.76 13.24 -0.97
N ASP A 88 9.91 13.74 -0.48
CA ASP A 88 11.15 12.97 -0.39
C ASP A 88 10.99 11.66 0.39
N LEU A 89 10.26 11.66 1.51
CA LEU A 89 9.99 10.44 2.26
C LEU A 89 9.21 9.43 1.41
N ILE A 90 8.17 9.88 0.72
CA ILE A 90 7.32 9.03 -0.13
C ILE A 90 8.12 8.51 -1.33
N LEU A 91 8.85 9.38 -2.03
CA LEU A 91 9.66 9.03 -3.20
C LEU A 91 10.79 8.07 -2.83
N ASN A 92 11.48 8.28 -1.70
CA ASN A 92 12.52 7.36 -1.23
C ASN A 92 11.93 6.02 -0.81
N THR A 93 10.77 6.01 -0.16
CA THR A 93 10.07 4.76 0.19
C THR A 93 9.68 3.99 -1.07
N HIS A 94 9.14 4.67 -2.09
CA HIS A 94 8.80 4.05 -3.37
C HIS A 94 10.04 3.51 -4.09
N ARG A 95 11.16 4.23 -4.05
CA ARG A 95 12.44 3.76 -4.58
C ARG A 95 12.87 2.44 -3.95
N MET A 96 12.75 2.31 -2.63
CA MET A 96 13.09 1.07 -1.92
C MET A 96 12.13 -0.08 -2.27
N LEU A 97 10.84 0.22 -2.46
CA LEU A 97 9.82 -0.76 -2.85
C LEU A 97 10.00 -1.30 -4.26
N HIS A 98 10.49 -0.48 -5.19
CA HIS A 98 10.41 -0.78 -6.63
C HIS A 98 11.77 -0.95 -7.32
N ALA A 99 12.88 -0.72 -6.61
CA ALA A 99 14.21 -0.83 -7.21
C ALA A 99 14.46 -2.22 -7.82
N GLY A 100 14.64 -2.25 -9.14
CA GLY A 100 14.97 -3.48 -9.89
C GLY A 100 13.85 -4.51 -9.94
N LEU A 101 12.58 -4.07 -9.92
CA LEU A 101 11.40 -4.92 -10.17
C LEU A 101 10.92 -4.85 -11.62
N ASP A 102 10.79 -3.63 -12.16
CA ASP A 102 10.31 -3.39 -13.52
C ASP A 102 11.09 -2.24 -14.15
N ASP A 103 11.58 -2.44 -15.37
CA ASP A 103 12.29 -1.42 -16.15
C ASP A 103 11.33 -0.35 -16.70
N GLN A 104 10.01 -0.60 -16.68
CA GLN A 104 9.00 0.35 -17.14
C GLN A 104 8.62 1.40 -16.08
N VAL A 105 8.96 1.16 -14.81
CA VAL A 105 8.61 2.03 -13.70
C VAL A 105 9.89 2.59 -13.08
N GLU A 106 10.04 3.91 -13.14
CA GLU A 106 11.20 4.56 -12.55
C GLU A 106 11.08 4.65 -11.02
N PRO A 107 11.98 4.00 -10.24
CA PRO A 107 11.83 3.94 -8.79
C PRO A 107 12.01 5.30 -8.11
N GLY A 108 11.00 5.69 -7.34
CA GLY A 108 10.95 6.95 -6.60
C GLY A 108 10.76 8.19 -7.49
N VAL A 109 10.14 8.03 -8.66
CA VAL A 109 9.77 9.13 -9.55
C VAL A 109 8.28 9.04 -9.87
N CYS A 110 7.56 10.15 -9.73
CA CYS A 110 6.15 10.24 -10.12
C CYS A 110 6.01 10.01 -11.63
N ARG A 111 4.97 9.28 -12.04
CA ARG A 111 4.71 8.96 -13.44
C ARG A 111 4.47 10.22 -14.26
N THR A 112 4.96 10.19 -15.48
CA THR A 112 4.74 11.23 -16.51
C THR A 112 3.84 10.75 -17.63
N HIS A 113 3.28 9.54 -17.48
CA HIS A 113 2.39 8.90 -18.43
C HIS A 113 1.07 8.49 -17.76
N GLU A 114 0.06 8.27 -18.59
CA GLU A 114 -1.22 7.79 -18.11
C GLU A 114 -1.15 6.31 -17.71
N VAL A 115 -1.89 5.97 -16.67
CA VAL A 115 -2.01 4.60 -16.16
C VAL A 115 -3.47 4.30 -15.86
N ALA A 116 -3.83 3.03 -15.90
CA ALA A 116 -5.17 2.57 -15.60
C ALA A 116 -5.14 1.36 -14.67
N VAL A 117 -5.96 1.39 -13.63
CA VAL A 117 -6.13 0.29 -12.70
C VAL A 117 -7.24 -0.63 -13.20
N LYS A 118 -6.95 -1.93 -13.27
CA LYS A 118 -7.95 -2.94 -13.60
C LYS A 118 -8.59 -3.45 -12.32
N TYR A 119 -9.90 -3.33 -12.22
CA TYR A 119 -10.66 -3.82 -11.08
C TYR A 119 -11.63 -4.93 -11.49
N GLU A 120 -11.72 -5.97 -10.67
CA GLU A 120 -12.77 -6.99 -10.73
C GLU A 120 -13.80 -6.70 -9.65
N LYS A 121 -15.06 -6.48 -10.04
CA LYS A 121 -16.16 -6.41 -9.07
C LYS A 121 -16.42 -7.83 -8.55
N PRO A 122 -16.56 -8.03 -7.22
CA PRO A 122 -17.03 -9.30 -6.66
C PRO A 122 -18.29 -9.78 -7.38
N GLY A 123 -18.27 -11.01 -7.90
CA GLY A 123 -19.36 -11.59 -8.68
C GLY A 123 -19.42 -11.22 -10.17
N GLN A 124 -18.46 -10.47 -10.73
CA GLN A 124 -18.36 -10.18 -12.17
C GLN A 124 -17.06 -10.69 -12.79
N ASN A 125 -17.17 -11.52 -13.83
CA ASN A 125 -16.03 -12.08 -14.57
C ASN A 125 -15.37 -11.09 -15.57
N ARG A 126 -15.58 -9.76 -15.43
CA ARG A 126 -15.02 -8.75 -16.34
C ARG A 126 -14.25 -7.69 -15.58
N LYS A 127 -12.93 -7.63 -15.82
CA LYS A 127 -12.05 -6.53 -15.40
C LYS A 127 -12.48 -5.24 -16.10
N LYS A 128 -12.83 -4.21 -15.34
CA LYS A 128 -12.97 -2.84 -15.86
C LYS A 128 -11.67 -2.08 -15.61
N ALA A 129 -11.13 -1.46 -16.65
CA ALA A 129 -10.02 -0.55 -16.52
C ALA A 129 -10.55 0.85 -16.19
N HIS A 130 -10.06 1.43 -15.11
CA HIS A 130 -10.31 2.80 -14.70
C HIS A 130 -9.03 3.58 -14.94
N LEU A 131 -9.10 4.65 -15.73
CA LEU A 131 -7.98 5.56 -15.87
C LEU A 131 -7.66 6.16 -14.48
N CYS A 132 -6.41 6.49 -14.20
CA CYS A 132 -6.05 7.24 -13.01
C CYS A 132 -6.12 8.75 -13.27
N MET A 133 -5.84 9.56 -12.26
CA MET A 133 -5.65 11.01 -12.42
C MET A 133 -4.72 11.33 -13.60
N ARG A 134 -4.93 12.44 -14.29
CA ARG A 134 -4.04 12.82 -15.41
C ARG A 134 -2.61 12.99 -14.91
N ALA A 135 -1.63 12.47 -15.67
CA ALA A 135 -0.22 12.54 -15.28
C ALA A 135 0.26 13.98 -15.06
N SER A 136 -0.31 14.94 -15.80
CA SER A 136 -0.02 16.37 -15.65
C SER A 136 -0.42 16.96 -14.29
N ALA A 137 -1.40 16.38 -13.61
CA ALA A 137 -1.91 16.85 -12.32
C ALA A 137 -1.22 16.15 -11.13
N VAL A 138 -0.59 14.99 -11.35
CA VAL A 138 -0.01 14.15 -10.28
C VAL A 138 0.94 14.92 -9.36
N LEU A 139 1.84 15.73 -9.93
CA LEU A 139 2.85 16.45 -9.14
C LEU A 139 2.22 17.50 -8.22
N GLU A 140 1.24 18.24 -8.73
CA GLU A 140 0.54 19.28 -7.96
C GLU A 140 -0.27 18.63 -6.83
N TYR A 141 -1.06 17.59 -7.14
CA TYR A 141 -1.85 16.90 -6.14
C TYR A 141 -1.01 16.15 -5.10
N MET A 142 0.14 15.59 -5.48
CA MET A 142 1.06 14.96 -4.54
C MET A 142 1.62 15.97 -3.54
N LYS A 143 2.05 17.13 -4.04
CA LYS A 143 2.58 18.20 -3.21
C LYS A 143 1.52 18.68 -2.22
N ASP A 144 0.31 18.98 -2.69
CA ASP A 144 -0.79 19.46 -1.85
C ASP A 144 -1.21 18.40 -0.81
N MET A 145 -1.30 17.13 -1.20
CA MET A 145 -1.61 16.03 -0.27
C MET A 145 -0.54 15.91 0.82
N VAL A 146 0.75 16.00 0.48
CA VAL A 146 1.83 15.93 1.47
C VAL A 146 1.81 17.13 2.41
N GLU A 147 1.57 18.33 1.90
CA GLU A 147 1.47 19.55 2.71
C GLU A 147 0.31 19.45 3.71
N HIS A 148 -0.88 19.03 3.26
CA HIS A 148 -2.02 18.80 4.14
C HIS A 148 -1.74 17.67 5.15
N LEU A 149 -1.11 16.58 4.73
CA LEU A 149 -0.75 15.47 5.60
C LEU A 149 0.20 15.90 6.71
N ASP A 150 1.20 16.71 6.38
CA ASP A 150 2.14 17.23 7.37
C ASP A 150 1.42 18.17 8.36
N GLN A 151 0.62 19.10 7.84
CA GLN A 151 -0.16 20.04 8.67
C GLN A 151 -1.16 19.31 9.58
N ASP A 152 -1.87 18.33 9.05
CA ASP A 152 -2.90 17.60 9.79
C ASP A 152 -2.31 16.64 10.84
N THR A 153 -1.04 16.27 10.69
CA THR A 153 -0.31 15.39 11.63
C THR A 153 0.66 16.15 12.52
N ALA A 154 0.80 17.46 12.34
CA ALA A 154 1.47 18.33 13.29
C ALA A 154 0.69 18.29 14.61
N ASP A 155 1.39 18.17 15.73
CA ASP A 155 0.82 17.96 17.07
C ASP A 155 -0.07 19.15 17.52
N THR A 156 -1.28 19.21 17.00
CA THR A 156 -2.34 20.10 17.48
C THR A 156 -3.17 19.35 18.50
N ASP A 157 -3.49 19.98 19.63
CA ASP A 157 -4.39 19.47 20.70
C ASP A 157 -5.82 19.10 20.22
N ASP A 158 -6.06 19.12 18.91
CA ASP A 158 -7.31 18.75 18.27
C ASP A 158 -7.42 17.22 18.22
N ILE A 159 -8.45 16.67 18.86
CA ILE A 159 -8.72 15.23 18.93
C ILE A 159 -9.18 14.79 17.53
N ARG A 160 -8.23 14.56 16.63
CA ARG A 160 -8.48 13.98 15.31
C ARG A 160 -8.36 12.47 15.43
N ASP A 161 -9.40 11.77 14.99
CA ASP A 161 -9.40 10.30 14.95
C ASP A 161 -8.27 9.83 14.01
N PRO A 162 -7.20 9.19 14.54
CA PRO A 162 -6.05 8.83 13.73
C PRO A 162 -6.37 7.75 12.69
N TYR A 163 -7.42 6.96 12.90
CA TYR A 163 -7.91 6.00 11.90
C TYR A 163 -8.61 6.72 10.75
N ALA A 164 -9.39 7.76 11.05
CA ALA A 164 -10.01 8.60 10.02
C ALA A 164 -8.95 9.32 9.19
N LEU A 165 -7.91 9.83 9.85
CA LEU A 165 -6.79 10.48 9.19
C LEU A 165 -6.03 9.51 8.28
N ALA A 166 -5.72 8.31 8.79
CA ALA A 166 -5.08 7.25 8.04
C ALA A 166 -5.89 6.86 6.79
N ALA A 167 -7.20 6.64 6.96
CA ALA A 167 -8.09 6.30 5.87
C ALA A 167 -8.17 7.41 4.82
N ARG A 168 -8.26 8.69 5.25
CA ARG A 168 -8.29 9.86 4.36
C ARG A 168 -7.06 9.91 3.46
N TYR A 169 -5.86 9.86 4.04
CA TYR A 169 -4.61 10.00 3.28
C TYR A 169 -4.25 8.76 2.48
N HIS A 170 -4.55 7.56 2.98
CA HIS A 170 -4.50 6.34 2.18
C HIS A 170 -5.34 6.48 0.91
N HIS A 171 -6.58 6.92 1.07
CA HIS A 171 -7.54 7.06 -0.02
C HIS A 171 -7.12 8.14 -1.01
N GLN A 172 -6.68 9.31 -0.54
CA GLN A 172 -6.16 10.38 -1.40
C GLN A 172 -4.98 9.89 -2.23
N PHE A 173 -4.00 9.23 -1.60
CA PHE A 173 -2.82 8.70 -2.27
C PHE A 173 -3.18 7.72 -3.40
N VAL A 174 -4.09 6.77 -3.13
CA VAL A 174 -4.54 5.79 -4.14
C VAL A 174 -5.22 6.45 -5.33
N ASN A 175 -5.95 7.55 -5.12
CA ASN A 175 -6.63 8.27 -6.21
C ASN A 175 -5.69 9.13 -7.05
N ILE A 176 -4.70 9.78 -6.42
CA ILE A 176 -3.63 10.48 -7.14
C ILE A 176 -2.85 9.48 -8.00
N HIS A 177 -2.59 8.30 -7.43
CA HIS A 177 -1.90 7.18 -8.07
C HIS A 177 -0.58 7.65 -8.71
N PRO A 178 0.37 8.18 -7.91
CA PRO A 178 1.51 8.93 -8.43
C PRO A 178 2.54 8.09 -9.18
N PHE A 179 2.57 6.76 -8.99
CA PHE A 179 3.58 5.89 -9.58
C PHE A 179 3.01 4.98 -10.67
N GLY A 180 3.89 4.40 -11.48
CA GLY A 180 3.50 3.40 -12.48
C GLY A 180 3.03 2.07 -11.87
N ASP A 181 3.60 1.71 -10.71
CA ASP A 181 3.24 0.59 -9.86
C ASP A 181 3.73 0.90 -8.42
N GLY A 182 3.35 0.11 -7.41
CA GLY A 182 3.77 0.30 -6.02
C GLY A 182 2.90 1.25 -5.20
N ASN A 183 1.83 1.78 -5.79
CA ASN A 183 0.92 2.72 -5.16
C ASN A 183 0.15 2.07 -3.99
N GLY A 184 -0.31 0.83 -4.17
CA GLY A 184 -1.02 0.10 -3.12
C GLY A 184 -0.14 -0.20 -1.90
N ARG A 185 1.16 -0.45 -2.12
CA ARG A 185 2.13 -0.69 -1.03
C ARG A 185 2.45 0.59 -0.27
N ILE A 186 2.65 1.71 -0.96
CA ILE A 186 2.85 3.01 -0.31
C ILE A 186 1.59 3.44 0.47
N SER A 187 0.40 3.26 -0.10
CA SER A 187 -0.84 3.63 0.59
C SER A 187 -0.99 2.85 1.89
N GLN A 188 -0.65 1.55 1.90
CA GLN A 188 -0.62 0.74 3.12
C GLN A 188 0.40 1.25 4.14
N ILE A 189 1.58 1.70 3.70
CA ILE A 189 2.56 2.31 4.62
C ILE A 189 1.98 3.56 5.29
N ILE A 190 1.31 4.44 4.52
CA ILE A 190 0.61 5.63 5.06
C ILE A 190 -0.48 5.21 6.06
N LEU A 191 -1.29 4.21 5.70
CA LEU A 191 -2.38 3.69 6.52
C LEU A 191 -1.89 3.17 7.88
N ASN A 192 -0.74 2.50 7.91
CA ASN A 192 -0.17 1.94 9.13
C ASN A 192 0.61 2.98 9.94
N ALA A 193 1.30 3.94 9.30
CA ALA A 193 2.16 4.90 9.98
C ALA A 193 1.39 5.88 10.88
N LEU A 194 0.19 6.30 10.46
CA LEU A 194 -0.57 7.35 11.15
C LEU A 194 -1.19 6.90 12.49
N PRO A 195 -1.87 5.75 12.58
CA PRO A 195 -2.33 5.23 13.87
C PRO A 195 -1.17 4.92 14.81
N LEU A 196 -0.03 4.44 14.30
CA LEU A 196 1.16 4.17 15.12
C LEU A 196 1.74 5.44 15.77
N LYS A 197 1.55 6.61 15.15
CA LYS A 197 2.01 7.90 15.70
C LYS A 197 1.09 8.43 16.80
N HIS A 198 -0.23 8.19 16.70
CA HIS A 198 -1.24 8.90 17.49
C HIS A 198 -2.16 8.01 18.36
N ALA A 199 -2.21 6.69 18.14
CA ALA A 199 -3.06 5.75 18.88
C ALA A 199 -2.24 4.65 19.55
N SER A 200 -2.73 4.20 20.71
CA SER A 200 -2.40 2.89 21.29
C SER A 200 -3.69 2.08 21.38
N PRO A 201 -3.72 0.83 20.90
CA PRO A 201 -2.59 0.01 20.42
C PRO A 201 -2.30 0.16 18.91
N PRO A 202 -1.13 -0.33 18.44
CA PRO A 202 -0.78 -0.34 17.02
C PRO A 202 -1.88 -0.99 16.19
N CYS A 203 -2.30 -0.35 15.10
CA CYS A 203 -3.05 -1.01 14.04
C CYS A 203 -2.14 -2.08 13.42
N VAL A 204 -2.10 -3.25 14.05
CA VAL A 204 -1.46 -4.43 13.50
C VAL A 204 -2.39 -4.90 12.40
N SER A 205 -2.05 -4.43 11.20
CA SER A 205 -1.84 -5.28 10.05
C SER A 205 -3.08 -5.62 9.21
N VAL A 206 -3.04 -5.14 7.97
CA VAL A 206 -3.67 -5.79 6.80
C VAL A 206 -3.21 -7.25 6.65
N PHE A 207 -2.19 -7.69 7.42
CA PHE A 207 -1.63 -9.04 7.41
C PHE A 207 -2.44 -10.06 8.24
N ASP A 208 -3.36 -9.63 9.12
CA ASP A 208 -4.28 -10.51 9.88
C ASP A 208 -5.70 -10.57 9.28
N LEU A 209 -5.87 -9.95 8.11
CA LEU A 209 -7.13 -9.94 7.38
C LEU A 209 -7.42 -11.32 6.82
N THR A 210 -8.64 -11.79 7.05
CA THR A 210 -9.17 -12.95 6.33
C THR A 210 -9.19 -12.67 4.82
N GLU A 211 -9.38 -13.71 4.00
CA GLU A 211 -9.53 -13.47 2.55
C GLU A 211 -10.71 -12.53 2.26
N GLU A 212 -11.80 -12.65 3.03
CA GLU A 212 -12.98 -11.80 2.96
C GLU A 212 -12.69 -10.34 3.33
N ASP A 213 -11.89 -10.11 4.36
CA ASP A 213 -11.46 -8.77 4.75
C ASP A 213 -10.57 -8.13 3.68
N ARG A 214 -9.69 -8.90 3.03
CA ARG A 214 -8.85 -8.41 1.92
C ARG A 214 -9.69 -8.03 0.70
N ASP A 215 -10.71 -8.81 0.39
CA ASP A 215 -11.66 -8.52 -0.68
C ASP A 215 -12.49 -7.27 -0.36
N THR A 216 -12.95 -7.16 0.88
CA THR A 216 -13.71 -6.01 1.38
C THR A 216 -12.86 -4.74 1.35
N TYR A 217 -11.64 -4.78 1.89
CA TYR A 217 -10.67 -3.68 1.81
C TYR A 217 -10.41 -3.28 0.35
N SER A 218 -10.16 -4.25 -0.53
CA SER A 218 -9.90 -3.98 -1.95
C SER A 218 -11.11 -3.34 -2.64
N ALA A 219 -12.33 -3.74 -2.28
CA ALA A 219 -13.55 -3.15 -2.80
C ALA A 219 -13.72 -1.70 -2.31
N ILE A 220 -13.52 -1.45 -1.01
CA ILE A 220 -13.64 -0.12 -0.41
C ILE A 220 -12.56 0.83 -0.97
N ALA A 221 -11.31 0.37 -1.05
CA ALA A 221 -10.19 1.19 -1.51
C ALA A 221 -10.23 1.52 -3.03
N THR A 222 -10.96 0.74 -3.84
CA THR A 222 -11.09 0.97 -5.31
C THR A 222 -12.39 1.64 -5.72
N ARG A 223 -13.42 1.65 -4.86
CA ARG A 223 -14.71 2.31 -5.11
C ARG A 223 -14.61 3.82 -5.42
N PRO A 224 -13.72 4.60 -4.81
CA PRO A 224 -13.61 6.05 -5.06
C PRO A 224 -13.04 6.37 -6.43
N SER A 225 -12.17 5.50 -6.97
CA SER A 225 -11.76 5.55 -8.36
C SER A 225 -12.95 5.41 -9.33
N GLN A 226 -14.14 5.01 -8.85
CA GLN A 226 -15.40 5.02 -9.62
C GLN A 226 -16.18 6.35 -9.47
N VAL A 227 -15.98 7.11 -8.38
CA VAL A 227 -16.68 8.38 -8.09
C VAL A 227 -15.96 9.59 -8.72
N PHE A 228 -14.64 9.52 -8.92
CA PHE A 228 -13.87 10.53 -9.67
C PHE A 228 -14.33 10.75 -11.12
N TYR A 229 -15.02 9.79 -11.73
CA TYR A 229 -15.40 9.83 -13.16
C TYR A 229 -16.85 10.20 -13.46
N ALA A 230 -17.69 10.36 -12.44
CA ALA A 230 -19.08 10.72 -12.69
C ALA A 230 -19.24 12.20 -13.09
N GLU A 231 -18.28 13.07 -12.78
CA GLU A 231 -18.46 14.52 -12.88
C GLU A 231 -17.37 15.29 -13.63
N ASP A 232 -16.34 14.64 -14.21
CA ASP A 232 -15.26 15.28 -15.01
C ASP A 232 -14.54 16.47 -14.32
N THR A 233 -14.80 16.68 -13.03
CA THR A 233 -14.23 17.71 -12.19
C THR A 233 -13.30 17.07 -11.19
N GLU A 234 -12.05 17.49 -11.22
CA GLU A 234 -11.09 17.22 -10.16
C GLU A 234 -11.68 17.84 -8.88
N VAL A 235 -12.09 16.99 -7.94
CA VAL A 235 -12.77 17.42 -6.70
C VAL A 235 -11.71 17.95 -5.72
N LEU A 236 -12.05 19.02 -5.00
CA LEU A 236 -11.15 19.61 -4.01
C LEU A 236 -10.92 18.65 -2.83
N PHE A 237 -9.75 18.75 -2.20
CA PHE A 237 -9.30 17.81 -1.15
C PHE A 237 -10.28 17.61 0.02
N ASP A 238 -11.05 18.65 0.36
CA ASP A 238 -11.98 18.65 1.49
C ASP A 238 -13.37 18.10 1.14
N GLU A 239 -13.65 17.87 -0.14
CA GLU A 239 -14.96 17.41 -0.62
C GLU A 239 -15.01 15.88 -0.86
N HIS A 240 -13.87 15.19 -0.77
CA HIS A 240 -13.79 13.74 -0.93
C HIS A 240 -14.36 12.98 0.28
N THR A 241 -15.42 12.18 0.11
CA THR A 241 -16.07 11.42 1.21
C THR A 241 -15.81 9.91 1.20
N GLY A 242 -15.18 9.35 0.16
CA GLY A 242 -14.97 7.90 0.02
C GLY A 242 -14.09 7.24 1.09
N HIS A 243 -13.38 8.03 1.89
CA HIS A 243 -12.56 7.55 3.01
C HIS A 243 -13.37 7.21 4.27
N LEU A 244 -14.63 7.64 4.37
CA LEU A 244 -15.47 7.40 5.56
C LEU A 244 -15.77 5.90 5.75
N GLU A 245 -16.15 5.19 4.68
CA GLU A 245 -16.35 3.72 4.73
C GLU A 245 -15.07 2.99 5.13
N LEU A 246 -13.90 3.45 4.65
CA LEU A 246 -12.61 2.88 5.01
C LEU A 246 -12.25 3.13 6.48
N THR A 247 -12.64 4.29 7.03
CA THR A 247 -12.46 4.63 8.43
C THR A 247 -13.20 3.65 9.34
N GLU A 248 -14.47 3.38 9.04
CA GLU A 248 -15.29 2.43 9.81
C GLU A 248 -14.71 1.01 9.74
N PHE A 249 -14.35 0.54 8.55
CA PHE A 249 -13.76 -0.77 8.34
C PHE A 249 -12.47 -0.99 9.15
N ILE A 250 -11.54 -0.02 9.14
CA ILE A 250 -10.28 -0.13 9.89
C ILE A 250 -10.53 -0.15 11.40
N ARG A 251 -11.50 0.63 11.87
CA ARG A 251 -11.87 0.67 13.29
C ARG A 251 -12.40 -0.67 13.76
N ASP A 252 -13.30 -1.28 12.99
CA ASP A 252 -13.91 -2.57 13.31
C ASP A 252 -12.86 -3.69 13.39
N ILE A 253 -11.89 -3.70 12.47
CA ILE A 253 -10.75 -4.64 12.51
C ILE A 253 -9.90 -4.41 13.76
N SER A 254 -9.57 -3.16 14.07
CA SER A 254 -8.73 -2.83 15.23
C SER A 254 -9.37 -3.33 16.54
N VAL A 255 -10.68 -3.14 16.70
CA VAL A 255 -11.42 -3.62 17.88
C VAL A 255 -11.46 -5.15 17.95
N ALA A 256 -11.58 -5.82 16.81
CA ALA A 256 -11.61 -7.30 16.74
C ALA A 256 -10.25 -7.95 17.03
N VAL A 257 -9.14 -7.22 16.90
CA VAL A 257 -7.79 -7.69 17.27
C VAL A 257 -7.53 -7.50 18.76
N ASP A 258 -7.95 -6.38 19.35
CA ASP A 258 -7.79 -6.11 20.79
C ASP A 258 -8.61 -7.03 21.70
N GLY A 259 -9.69 -7.62 21.18
CA GLY A 259 -10.53 -8.57 21.90
C GLY A 259 -10.07 -10.03 21.87
N ARG A 260 -8.95 -10.34 21.18
CA ARG A 260 -8.41 -11.69 21.02
C ARG A 260 -7.23 -12.00 21.95
#